data_AF-A9GKK9-F1
#
_entry.id   AF-A9GKK9-F1
#
_cell.length_a   1.000
_cell.length_b   1.000
_cell.length_c   1.000
_cell.angle_alpha   90.00
_cell.angle_beta   90.00
_cell.angle_gamma   90.00
#
_symmetry.space_group_name_H-M   'P 1'
#
loop_
_entity.id
_entity.type
_entity.pdbx_description
1 polymer ?
#
loop_
_entity_poly.entity_id
_entity_poly.type
_entity_poly.pdbx_seq_one_letter_code
_entity_poly.pdbx_strand_id
1 'polypeptide(L)'
;MGSAFTWLLEWCAELVGATDGAAGAAGDDARRRRRLLLFLTLSSLVAASYFLSEIWGVKGLLPAALFFALAVKATRAVLDARASVWRAAALDLEDPAQRPRAGADPWFSPPTARVLRALAAVIDAARRERYAAALERLPSIDRAALRPDEARLLEAARALLSLGLGDPARAAQQAIVALPTGIDAIDARLGRVVIADAWRSPARLEAIDRAWRQELQGGVASEALERLLSLSRLRFAPHAVEALQPVEARALSAEAWSIGEEELAAALESRARGGVYR
;
A
#
# COMPACT_ATOMS: atom_id res chain seq x y z
N MET A 1 -6.77 -18.25 -26.19
CA MET A 1 -8.15 -17.72 -26.14
C MET A 1 -8.49 -16.91 -24.88
N GLY A 2 -7.61 -16.79 -23.87
CA GLY A 2 -7.93 -16.12 -22.59
C GLY A 2 -7.82 -14.58 -22.55
N SER A 3 -7.19 -13.92 -23.53
CA SER A 3 -6.97 -12.46 -23.46
C SER A 3 -8.26 -11.65 -23.58
N ALA A 4 -9.11 -11.95 -24.57
CA ALA A 4 -10.33 -11.18 -24.83
C ALA A 4 -11.34 -11.24 -23.66
N PHE A 5 -11.51 -12.41 -23.03
CA PHE A 5 -12.41 -12.57 -21.89
C PHE A 5 -11.89 -11.85 -20.64
N THR A 6 -10.59 -11.98 -20.33
CA THR A 6 -10.01 -11.24 -19.20
C THR A 6 -10.01 -9.73 -19.42
N TRP A 7 -9.88 -9.29 -20.66
CA TRP A 7 -10.00 -7.89 -21.04
C TRP A 7 -11.44 -7.38 -20.89
N LEU A 8 -12.44 -8.18 -21.25
CA LEU A 8 -13.85 -7.87 -20.97
C LEU A 8 -14.10 -7.71 -19.47
N LEU A 9 -13.57 -8.61 -18.63
CA LEU A 9 -13.69 -8.50 -17.18
C LEU A 9 -13.03 -7.24 -16.62
N GLU A 10 -11.85 -6.86 -17.13
CA GLU A 10 -11.19 -5.61 -16.77
C GLU A 10 -12.07 -4.41 -17.14
N TRP A 11 -12.62 -4.41 -18.35
CA TRP A 11 -13.45 -3.34 -18.87
C TRP A 11 -14.77 -3.21 -18.08
N CYS A 12 -15.35 -4.34 -17.67
CA CYS A 12 -16.49 -4.37 -16.75
C CYS A 12 -16.16 -3.80 -15.36
N ALA A 13 -14.95 -4.04 -14.84
CA ALA A 13 -14.50 -3.48 -13.57
C ALA A 13 -14.21 -1.96 -13.69
N GLU A 14 -13.63 -1.53 -14.82
CA GLU A 14 -13.39 -0.12 -15.16
C GLU A 14 -14.72 0.66 -15.25
N LEU A 15 -15.75 0.07 -15.86
CA LEU A 15 -17.10 0.64 -15.97
C LEU A 15 -17.70 1.08 -14.63
N VAL A 16 -17.39 0.36 -13.57
CA VAL A 16 -17.91 0.62 -12.21
C VAL A 16 -16.91 1.44 -11.38
N GLY A 17 -15.80 1.90 -11.96
CA GLY A 17 -14.75 2.67 -11.26
C GLY A 17 -13.89 1.81 -10.34
N ALA A 18 -13.90 0.49 -10.51
CA ALA A 18 -13.16 -0.40 -9.62
C ALA A 18 -11.66 -0.41 -9.92
N THR A 19 -11.19 -0.02 -11.11
CA THR A 19 -9.80 -0.23 -11.55
C THR A 19 -9.07 1.07 -11.95
N ASP A 20 -9.46 2.20 -11.35
CA ASP A 20 -8.87 3.55 -11.60
C ASP A 20 -7.32 3.65 -11.55
N GLY A 21 -6.61 2.61 -11.11
CA GLY A 21 -5.13 2.52 -11.06
C GLY A 21 -4.44 2.64 -12.42
N ALA A 22 -5.04 2.13 -13.51
CA ALA A 22 -4.45 2.22 -14.86
C ALA A 22 -4.38 3.66 -15.44
N ALA A 23 -5.09 4.62 -14.82
CA ALA A 23 -5.28 5.96 -15.34
C ALA A 23 -4.49 7.04 -14.56
N GLY A 24 -3.50 6.66 -13.76
CA GLY A 24 -2.60 7.62 -13.11
C GLY A 24 -1.60 8.30 -14.06
N ALA A 25 -1.34 7.71 -15.23
CA ALA A 25 -0.37 8.22 -16.21
C ALA A 25 -1.01 8.78 -17.49
N ALA A 26 -2.29 8.53 -17.73
CA ALA A 26 -3.01 9.09 -18.88
C ALA A 26 -3.78 10.33 -18.41
N GLY A 27 -3.43 11.51 -18.95
CA GLY A 27 -4.00 12.79 -18.55
C GLY A 27 -5.53 12.81 -18.52
N ASP A 28 -6.12 13.79 -17.82
CA ASP A 28 -7.55 13.90 -17.56
C ASP A 28 -8.43 13.74 -18.82
N ASP A 29 -7.92 14.12 -19.99
CA ASP A 29 -8.58 13.95 -21.28
C ASP A 29 -8.73 12.50 -21.73
N ALA A 30 -7.72 11.65 -21.50
CA ALA A 30 -7.82 10.22 -21.79
C ALA A 30 -8.84 9.57 -20.85
N ARG A 31 -8.87 9.98 -19.58
CA ARG A 31 -9.84 9.51 -18.59
C ARG A 31 -11.27 9.93 -18.96
N ARG A 32 -11.46 11.17 -19.44
CA ARG A 32 -12.75 11.69 -19.90
C ARG A 32 -13.24 10.99 -21.17
N ARG A 33 -12.37 10.79 -22.17
CA ARG A 33 -12.69 10.05 -23.40
C ARG A 33 -13.06 8.60 -23.10
N ARG A 34 -12.34 7.95 -22.18
CA ARG A 34 -12.61 6.57 -21.77
C ARG A 34 -13.96 6.46 -21.07
N ARG A 35 -14.26 7.36 -20.11
CA ARG A 35 -15.59 7.45 -19.48
C ARG A 35 -16.72 7.67 -20.49
N LEU A 36 -16.51 8.54 -21.49
CA LEU A 36 -17.47 8.76 -22.57
C LEU A 36 -17.74 7.50 -23.40
N LEU A 37 -16.69 6.78 -23.80
CA LEU A 37 -16.83 5.50 -24.51
C LEU A 37 -17.58 4.45 -23.66
N LEU A 38 -17.31 4.43 -22.36
CA LEU A 38 -18.02 3.56 -21.41
C LEU A 38 -19.51 3.91 -21.31
N PHE A 39 -19.87 5.19 -21.22
CA PHE A 39 -21.27 5.62 -21.23
C PHE A 39 -21.98 5.29 -22.55
N LEU A 40 -21.31 5.52 -23.68
CA LEU A 40 -21.86 5.23 -25.01
C LEU A 40 -22.15 3.74 -25.19
N THR A 41 -21.23 2.89 -24.76
CA THR A 41 -21.37 1.44 -24.87
C THR A 41 -22.42 0.86 -23.91
N LEU A 42 -22.53 1.40 -22.70
CA LEU A 42 -23.63 1.03 -21.80
C LEU A 42 -24.98 1.43 -22.39
N SER A 43 -25.07 2.64 -22.95
CA SER A 43 -26.29 3.15 -23.58
C SER A 43 -26.68 2.33 -24.80
N SER A 44 -25.72 1.92 -25.64
CA SER A 44 -25.98 1.06 -26.79
C SER A 44 -26.40 -0.35 -26.37
N LEU A 45 -25.83 -0.91 -25.30
CA LEU A 45 -26.22 -2.21 -24.75
C LEU A 45 -27.66 -2.20 -24.22
N VAL A 46 -28.05 -1.13 -23.52
CA VAL A 46 -29.43 -0.94 -23.01
C VAL A 46 -30.41 -0.80 -24.18
N ALA A 47 -30.09 0.04 -25.17
CA ALA A 47 -30.91 0.21 -26.37
C ALA A 47 -31.06 -1.12 -27.14
N ALA A 48 -29.97 -1.84 -27.37
CA ALA A 48 -30.00 -3.14 -28.04
C ALA A 48 -30.83 -4.16 -27.26
N SER A 49 -30.71 -4.20 -25.93
CA SER A 49 -31.50 -5.12 -25.08
C SER A 49 -32.98 -4.78 -25.08
N TYR A 50 -33.33 -3.49 -25.14
CA TYR A 50 -34.70 -3.03 -25.30
C TYR A 50 -35.28 -3.50 -26.65
N PHE A 51 -34.58 -3.28 -27.76
CA PHE A 51 -35.00 -3.76 -29.08
C PHE A 51 -35.10 -5.29 -29.16
N LEU A 52 -34.15 -6.03 -28.57
CA LEU A 52 -34.23 -7.49 -28.49
C LEU A 52 -35.41 -7.95 -27.64
N SER A 53 -35.81 -7.19 -26.62
CA SER A 53 -36.95 -7.53 -25.77
C SER A 53 -38.29 -7.40 -26.48
N GLU A 54 -38.41 -6.50 -27.45
CA GLU A 54 -39.61 -6.40 -28.30
C GLU A 54 -39.74 -7.60 -29.23
N ILE A 55 -38.63 -8.13 -29.74
CA ILE A 55 -38.62 -9.24 -30.70
C ILE A 55 -38.68 -10.62 -30.01
N TRP A 56 -38.00 -10.79 -28.87
CA TRP A 56 -37.81 -12.09 -28.19
C TRP A 56 -38.48 -12.14 -26.79
N GLY A 57 -39.24 -11.11 -26.42
CA GLY A 57 -39.83 -10.97 -25.08
C GLY A 57 -38.78 -10.81 -23.99
N VAL A 58 -39.10 -11.26 -22.76
CA VAL A 58 -38.21 -11.15 -21.58
C VAL A 58 -36.82 -11.77 -21.81
N LYS A 59 -36.70 -12.76 -22.72
CA LYS A 59 -35.41 -13.38 -23.07
C LYS A 59 -34.45 -12.41 -23.77
N GLY A 60 -34.95 -11.36 -24.41
CA GLY A 60 -34.13 -10.30 -25.01
C GLY A 60 -33.31 -9.50 -23.98
N LEU A 61 -33.67 -9.57 -22.70
CA LEU A 61 -32.92 -8.93 -21.60
C LEU A 61 -31.75 -9.78 -21.08
N LEU A 62 -31.64 -11.05 -21.49
CA LEU A 62 -30.59 -11.97 -21.02
C LEU A 62 -29.16 -11.42 -21.24
N PRO A 63 -28.81 -10.81 -22.39
CA PRO A 63 -27.48 -10.25 -22.60
C PRO A 63 -27.13 -9.12 -21.62
N ALA A 64 -28.07 -8.20 -21.35
CA ALA A 64 -27.88 -7.15 -20.35
C ALA A 64 -27.74 -7.71 -18.93
N ALA A 65 -28.58 -8.68 -18.55
CA ALA A 65 -28.51 -9.33 -17.25
C ALA A 65 -27.18 -10.08 -17.06
N LEU A 66 -26.71 -10.80 -18.09
CA LEU A 66 -25.43 -11.50 -18.06
C LEU A 66 -24.25 -10.52 -17.96
N PHE A 67 -24.26 -9.45 -18.74
CA PHE A 67 -23.24 -8.41 -18.67
C PHE A 67 -23.20 -7.73 -17.30
N PHE A 68 -24.36 -7.40 -16.74
CA PHE A 68 -24.47 -6.84 -15.39
C PHE A 68 -23.90 -7.80 -14.34
N ALA A 69 -24.27 -9.09 -14.39
CA ALA A 69 -23.73 -10.10 -13.47
C ALA A 69 -22.21 -10.24 -13.57
N LEU A 70 -21.65 -10.21 -14.80
CA LEU A 70 -20.20 -10.21 -15.03
C LEU A 70 -19.54 -8.96 -14.44
N ALA A 71 -20.14 -7.79 -14.62
CA ALA A 71 -19.62 -6.55 -14.04
C ALA A 71 -19.61 -6.57 -12.52
N VAL A 72 -20.71 -6.97 -11.89
CA VAL A 72 -20.75 -7.12 -10.43
C VAL A 72 -19.69 -8.11 -9.94
N LYS A 73 -19.51 -9.26 -10.62
CA LYS A 73 -18.50 -10.26 -10.26
C LYS A 73 -17.08 -9.73 -10.42
N ALA A 74 -16.78 -9.06 -11.52
CA ALA A 74 -15.46 -8.47 -11.79
C ALA A 74 -15.11 -7.37 -10.77
N THR A 75 -16.04 -6.46 -10.50
CA THR A 75 -15.89 -5.40 -9.50
C THR A 75 -15.65 -5.98 -8.11
N ARG A 76 -16.46 -6.95 -7.68
CA ARG A 76 -16.26 -7.64 -6.39
C ARG A 76 -14.88 -8.29 -6.32
N ALA A 77 -14.44 -8.95 -7.38
CA ALA A 77 -13.12 -9.57 -7.41
C ALA A 77 -11.97 -8.57 -7.22
N VAL A 78 -12.07 -7.36 -7.79
CA VAL A 78 -11.08 -6.29 -7.61
C VAL A 78 -11.16 -5.70 -6.20
N LEU A 79 -12.35 -5.42 -5.69
CA LEU A 79 -12.53 -4.89 -4.33
C LEU A 79 -12.03 -5.88 -3.27
N ASP A 80 -12.34 -7.17 -3.43
CA ASP A 80 -11.84 -8.23 -2.56
C ASP A 80 -10.31 -8.35 -2.63
N ALA A 81 -9.73 -8.20 -3.82
CA ALA A 81 -8.28 -8.23 -4.00
C ALA A 81 -7.61 -7.03 -3.30
N ARG A 82 -8.18 -5.83 -3.42
CA ARG A 82 -7.69 -4.65 -2.66
C ARG A 82 -7.81 -4.83 -1.17
N ALA A 83 -8.98 -5.29 -0.70
CA ALA A 83 -9.17 -5.60 0.71
C ALA A 83 -8.15 -6.64 1.19
N SER A 84 -7.75 -7.60 0.33
CA SER A 84 -6.69 -8.55 0.64
C SER A 84 -5.31 -7.90 0.75
N VAL A 85 -4.97 -6.89 -0.06
CA VAL A 85 -3.72 -6.14 0.05
C VAL A 85 -3.65 -5.43 1.40
N TRP A 86 -4.70 -4.69 1.75
CA TRP A 86 -4.75 -3.95 3.01
C TRP A 86 -4.78 -4.87 4.23
N ARG A 87 -5.52 -5.99 4.17
CA ARG A 87 -5.48 -7.01 5.24
C ARG A 87 -4.09 -7.60 5.40
N ALA A 88 -3.44 -7.98 4.29
CA ALA A 88 -2.10 -8.56 4.31
C ALA A 88 -1.05 -7.58 4.86
N ALA A 89 -1.25 -6.28 4.65
CA ALA A 89 -0.33 -5.23 5.07
C ALA A 89 -0.58 -4.74 6.51
N ALA A 90 -1.84 -4.50 6.88
CA ALA A 90 -2.21 -3.81 8.12
C ALA A 90 -2.60 -4.73 9.28
N LEU A 91 -3.17 -5.91 9.03
CA LEU A 91 -3.54 -6.82 10.12
C LEU A 91 -2.30 -7.46 10.74
N ASP A 92 -2.44 -7.90 11.99
CA ASP A 92 -1.38 -8.62 12.69
C ASP A 92 -1.08 -9.96 11.99
N LEU A 93 0.15 -10.44 12.09
CA LEU A 93 0.60 -11.69 11.46
C LEU A 93 -0.07 -12.94 12.05
N GLU A 94 -0.58 -12.83 13.28
CA GLU A 94 -1.35 -13.86 13.97
C GLU A 94 -2.82 -13.90 13.55
N ASP A 95 -3.35 -12.81 12.98
CA ASP A 95 -4.75 -12.75 12.55
C ASP A 95 -4.99 -13.70 11.35
N PRO A 96 -5.92 -14.66 11.45
CA PRO A 96 -6.23 -15.55 10.33
C PRO A 96 -6.76 -14.80 9.11
N ALA A 97 -7.41 -13.65 9.28
CA ALA A 97 -7.92 -12.81 8.20
C ALA A 97 -6.82 -12.05 7.43
N GLN A 98 -5.60 -11.96 7.99
CA GLN A 98 -4.44 -11.38 7.34
C GLN A 98 -4.00 -12.19 6.11
N ARG A 99 -4.13 -13.53 6.16
CA ARG A 99 -3.62 -14.40 5.11
C ARG A 99 -4.38 -14.18 3.80
N PRO A 100 -3.67 -13.90 2.69
CA PRO A 100 -4.30 -13.84 1.37
C PRO A 100 -4.99 -15.17 1.07
N ARG A 101 -6.22 -15.10 0.55
CA ARG A 101 -6.92 -16.30 0.10
C ARG A 101 -6.19 -16.92 -1.09
N ALA A 102 -6.21 -18.24 -1.20
CA ALA A 102 -5.63 -18.99 -2.32
C ALA A 102 -6.08 -18.41 -3.68
N GLY A 103 -5.20 -18.53 -4.67
CA GLY A 103 -5.22 -17.81 -5.94
C GLY A 103 -6.60 -17.66 -6.58
N ALA A 104 -6.82 -16.50 -7.21
CA ALA A 104 -8.03 -16.26 -7.98
C ALA A 104 -8.09 -17.24 -9.15
N ASP A 105 -9.28 -17.78 -9.45
CA ASP A 105 -9.48 -18.54 -10.67
C ASP A 105 -9.03 -17.66 -11.86
N PRO A 106 -7.97 -18.06 -12.59
CA PRO A 106 -7.42 -17.25 -13.68
C PRO A 106 -8.44 -16.93 -14.76
N TRP A 107 -9.47 -17.77 -14.89
CA TRP A 107 -10.51 -17.63 -15.90
C TRP A 107 -11.50 -16.52 -15.55
N PHE A 108 -11.79 -16.30 -14.27
CA PHE A 108 -12.84 -15.36 -13.84
C PHE A 108 -12.34 -14.12 -13.11
N SER A 109 -11.04 -13.86 -13.19
CA SER A 109 -10.40 -12.78 -12.44
C SER A 109 -9.86 -11.70 -13.37
N PRO A 110 -10.31 -10.44 -13.19
CA PRO A 110 -9.73 -9.31 -13.92
C PRO A 110 -8.20 -9.26 -13.76
N PRO A 111 -7.45 -8.86 -14.80
CA PRO A 111 -6.02 -8.55 -14.73
C PRO A 111 -5.62 -7.78 -13.46
N THR A 112 -6.33 -6.69 -13.14
CA THR A 112 -6.04 -5.88 -11.95
C THR A 112 -6.22 -6.67 -10.65
N ALA A 113 -7.26 -7.50 -10.54
CA ALA A 113 -7.47 -8.36 -9.36
C ALA A 113 -6.34 -9.39 -9.19
N ARG A 114 -5.77 -9.90 -10.30
CA ARG A 114 -4.63 -10.83 -10.26
C ARG A 114 -3.37 -10.14 -9.76
N VAL A 115 -3.06 -8.95 -10.27
CA VAL A 115 -1.92 -8.13 -9.82
C VAL A 115 -2.04 -7.79 -8.34
N LEU A 116 -3.22 -7.35 -7.89
CA LEU A 116 -3.46 -7.01 -6.47
C LEU A 116 -3.32 -8.22 -5.54
N ARG A 117 -3.78 -9.40 -5.96
CA ARG A 117 -3.59 -10.63 -5.16
C ARG A 117 -2.13 -11.07 -5.12
N ALA A 118 -1.39 -10.89 -6.22
CA ALA A 118 0.06 -11.12 -6.23
C ALA A 118 0.77 -10.16 -5.28
N LEU A 119 0.40 -8.87 -5.29
CA LEU A 119 0.89 -7.88 -4.33
C LEU A 119 0.59 -8.27 -2.88
N ALA A 120 -0.64 -8.67 -2.57
CA ALA A 120 -1.01 -9.14 -1.23
C ALA A 120 -0.15 -10.33 -0.77
N ALA A 121 0.12 -11.28 -1.68
CA ALA A 121 0.97 -12.43 -1.40
C ALA A 121 2.45 -12.04 -1.19
N VAL A 122 2.96 -11.07 -1.95
CA VAL A 122 4.32 -10.53 -1.78
C VAL A 122 4.45 -9.83 -0.43
N ILE A 123 3.48 -9.00 -0.04
CA ILE A 123 3.47 -8.31 1.26
C ILE A 123 3.43 -9.31 2.41
N ASP A 124 2.52 -10.31 2.36
CA ASP A 124 2.46 -11.36 3.37
C ASP A 124 3.79 -12.11 3.48
N ALA A 125 4.36 -12.54 2.35
CA ALA A 125 5.64 -13.25 2.33
C ALA A 125 6.79 -12.39 2.86
N ALA A 126 6.85 -11.10 2.50
CA ALA A 126 7.88 -10.18 2.97
C ALA A 126 7.76 -9.93 4.48
N ARG A 127 6.54 -9.70 5.00
CA ARG A 127 6.32 -9.50 6.45
C ARG A 127 6.61 -10.76 7.28
N ARG A 128 6.38 -11.95 6.71
CA ARG A 128 6.71 -13.25 7.33
C ARG A 128 8.13 -13.74 7.02
N GLU A 129 8.97 -12.89 6.45
CA GLU A 129 10.38 -13.17 6.18
C GLU A 129 10.64 -14.34 5.21
N ARG A 130 9.66 -14.67 4.37
CA ARG A 130 9.74 -15.69 3.32
C ARG A 130 10.22 -15.08 2.01
N TYR A 131 11.43 -14.53 2.01
CA TYR A 131 11.93 -13.66 0.94
C TYR A 131 12.01 -14.35 -0.43
N ALA A 132 12.39 -15.62 -0.49
CA ALA A 132 12.42 -16.38 -1.76
C ALA A 132 11.02 -16.42 -2.43
N ALA A 133 9.99 -16.74 -1.65
CA ALA A 133 8.62 -16.82 -2.13
C ALA A 133 8.04 -15.45 -2.56
N ALA A 134 8.54 -14.36 -1.98
CA ALA A 134 8.18 -13.00 -2.38
C ALA A 134 8.88 -12.60 -3.69
N LEU A 135 10.18 -12.91 -3.83
CA LEU A 135 10.97 -12.63 -5.03
C LEU A 135 10.41 -13.33 -6.28
N GLU A 136 9.99 -14.59 -6.16
CA GLU A 136 9.37 -15.34 -7.27
C GLU A 136 8.12 -14.66 -7.82
N ARG A 137 7.36 -13.96 -6.97
CA ARG A 137 6.08 -13.34 -7.34
C ARG A 137 6.22 -11.89 -7.80
N LEU A 138 7.31 -11.21 -7.44
CA LEU A 138 7.54 -9.81 -7.76
C LEU A 138 7.42 -9.46 -9.26
N PRO A 139 7.93 -10.29 -10.21
CA PRO A 139 7.84 -9.99 -11.65
C PRO A 139 6.40 -10.02 -12.19
N SER A 140 5.47 -10.66 -11.49
CA SER A 140 4.06 -10.75 -11.91
C SER A 140 3.24 -9.50 -11.58
N ILE A 141 3.83 -8.54 -10.85
CA ILE A 141 3.14 -7.33 -10.42
C ILE A 141 3.41 -6.20 -11.42
N ASP A 142 2.42 -5.90 -12.24
CA ASP A 142 2.46 -4.73 -13.12
C ASP A 142 2.14 -3.45 -12.32
N ARG A 143 3.12 -2.56 -12.20
CA ARG A 143 2.98 -1.28 -11.50
C ARG A 143 1.92 -0.39 -12.15
N ALA A 144 1.69 -0.51 -13.46
CA ALA A 144 0.70 0.32 -14.15
C ALA A 144 -0.74 0.00 -13.72
N ALA A 145 -1.01 -1.19 -13.18
CA ALA A 145 -2.34 -1.58 -12.71
C ALA A 145 -2.64 -1.12 -11.27
N LEU A 146 -1.64 -0.59 -10.55
CA LEU A 146 -1.75 -0.21 -9.14
C LEU A 146 -2.15 1.25 -8.96
N ARG A 147 -2.95 1.52 -7.93
CA ARG A 147 -3.16 2.89 -7.41
C ARG A 147 -1.88 3.42 -6.75
N PRO A 148 -1.74 4.74 -6.56
CA PRO A 148 -0.57 5.33 -5.91
C PRO A 148 -0.22 4.68 -4.57
N ASP A 149 -1.21 4.47 -3.70
CA ASP A 149 -0.99 3.86 -2.38
C ASP A 149 -0.57 2.39 -2.47
N GLU A 150 -1.16 1.64 -3.42
CA GLU A 150 -0.80 0.25 -3.69
C GLU A 150 0.62 0.14 -4.28
N ALA A 151 1.01 1.11 -5.11
CA ALA A 151 2.36 1.21 -5.64
C ALA A 151 3.38 1.57 -4.54
N ARG A 152 3.01 2.43 -3.58
CA ARG A 152 3.84 2.68 -2.38
C ARG A 152 4.03 1.40 -1.56
N LEU A 153 2.98 0.61 -1.36
CA LEU A 153 3.09 -0.69 -0.69
C LEU A 153 3.99 -1.68 -1.45
N LEU A 154 3.97 -1.67 -2.78
CA LEU A 154 4.91 -2.46 -3.58
C LEU A 154 6.36 -2.04 -3.33
N GLU A 155 6.64 -0.73 -3.29
CA GLU A 155 7.99 -0.24 -2.99
C GLU A 155 8.41 -0.52 -1.53
N ALA A 156 7.48 -0.43 -0.58
CA ALA A 156 7.72 -0.83 0.79
C ALA A 156 8.04 -2.32 0.92
N ALA A 157 7.32 -3.19 0.18
CA ALA A 157 7.62 -4.61 0.13
C ALA A 157 9.00 -4.90 -0.47
N ARG A 158 9.42 -4.14 -1.50
CA ARG A 158 10.78 -4.23 -2.05
C ARG A 158 11.84 -3.82 -1.04
N ALA A 159 11.61 -2.74 -0.28
CA ALA A 159 12.49 -2.31 0.79
C ALA A 159 12.61 -3.37 1.90
N LEU A 160 11.49 -3.98 2.31
CA LEU A 160 11.49 -5.08 3.28
C LEU A 160 12.27 -6.31 2.76
N LEU A 161 12.17 -6.62 1.47
CA LEU A 161 12.95 -7.69 0.86
C LEU A 161 14.44 -7.36 0.87
N SER A 162 14.85 -6.16 0.45
CA SER A 162 16.25 -5.74 0.50
C SER A 162 16.81 -5.77 1.91
N LEU A 163 16.02 -5.34 2.91
CA LEU A 163 16.40 -5.43 4.32
C LEU A 163 16.59 -6.90 4.74
N GLY A 164 15.64 -7.76 4.41
CA GLY A 164 15.67 -9.19 4.72
C GLY A 164 16.81 -9.97 4.07
N LEU A 165 17.28 -9.50 2.91
CA LEU A 165 18.43 -10.05 2.19
C LEU A 165 19.78 -9.50 2.68
N GLY A 166 19.78 -8.63 3.71
CA GLY A 166 20.99 -8.10 4.33
C GLY A 166 21.57 -6.85 3.65
N ASP A 167 20.79 -6.12 2.87
CA ASP A 167 21.21 -4.86 2.24
C ASP A 167 20.43 -3.65 2.83
N PRO A 168 20.82 -3.16 4.02
CA PRO A 168 20.12 -2.08 4.71
C PRO A 168 20.22 -0.74 3.98
N ALA A 169 21.32 -0.48 3.28
CA ALA A 169 21.52 0.76 2.52
C ALA A 169 20.54 0.85 1.35
N ARG A 170 20.38 -0.24 0.59
CA ARG A 170 19.38 -0.31 -0.48
C ARG A 170 17.96 -0.27 0.07
N ALA A 171 17.70 -0.95 1.18
CA ALA A 171 16.40 -0.91 1.85
C ALA A 171 16.04 0.53 2.26
N ALA A 172 16.99 1.29 2.83
CA ALA A 172 16.79 2.69 3.18
C ALA A 172 16.45 3.54 1.96
N GLN A 173 17.20 3.40 0.86
CA GLN A 173 16.95 4.16 -0.37
C GLN A 173 15.55 3.91 -0.95
N GLN A 174 15.11 2.64 -0.96
CA GLN A 174 13.78 2.28 -1.43
C GLN A 174 12.68 2.76 -0.46
N ALA A 175 12.92 2.65 0.85
CA ALA A 175 11.99 3.06 1.89
C ALA A 175 11.74 4.58 1.90
N ILE A 176 12.73 5.42 1.58
CA ILE A 176 12.56 6.88 1.49
C ILE A 176 11.43 7.26 0.52
N VAL A 177 11.33 6.55 -0.61
CA VAL A 177 10.31 6.79 -1.64
C VAL A 177 8.97 6.14 -1.29
N ALA A 178 8.99 5.06 -0.52
CA ALA A 178 7.79 4.31 -0.17
C ALA A 178 7.03 4.93 1.02
N LEU A 179 7.75 5.49 1.99
CA LEU A 179 7.18 6.03 3.23
C LEU A 179 6.64 7.45 3.04
N PRO A 180 5.52 7.82 3.70
CA PRO A 180 4.71 6.98 4.59
C PRO A 180 3.80 6.01 3.83
N THR A 181 3.58 4.80 4.38
CA THR A 181 2.58 3.84 3.85
C THR A 181 1.24 3.91 4.58
N GLY A 182 1.20 4.52 5.77
CA GLY A 182 0.00 4.55 6.63
C GLY A 182 -0.22 3.25 7.39
N ILE A 183 0.81 2.40 7.48
CA ILE A 183 0.78 1.11 8.15
C ILE A 183 1.90 1.09 9.18
N ASP A 184 1.56 1.31 10.44
CA ASP A 184 2.52 1.53 11.52
C ASP A 184 3.62 0.47 11.62
N ALA A 185 3.30 -0.81 11.43
CA ALA A 185 4.30 -1.88 11.53
C ALA A 185 5.34 -1.83 10.40
N ILE A 186 4.92 -1.52 9.17
CA ILE A 186 5.81 -1.38 8.01
C ILE A 186 6.60 -0.09 8.15
N ASP A 187 5.90 0.99 8.48
CA ASP A 187 6.44 2.33 8.65
C ASP A 187 7.48 2.40 9.77
N ALA A 188 7.24 1.76 10.92
CA ALA A 188 8.22 1.64 12.00
C ALA A 188 9.48 0.89 11.54
N ARG A 189 9.29 -0.29 10.95
CA ARG A 189 10.42 -1.16 10.57
C ARG A 189 11.29 -0.50 9.51
N LEU A 190 10.71 0.03 8.45
CA LEU A 190 11.45 0.70 7.38
C LEU A 190 11.96 2.08 7.80
N GLY A 191 11.16 2.83 8.57
CA GLY A 191 11.54 4.15 9.06
C GLY A 191 12.79 4.12 9.93
N ARG A 192 12.92 3.11 10.81
CA ARG A 192 14.14 2.87 11.60
C ARG A 192 15.37 2.69 10.72
N VAL A 193 15.27 1.89 9.67
CA VAL A 193 16.38 1.63 8.73
C VAL A 193 16.80 2.92 8.02
N VAL A 194 15.83 3.71 7.56
CA VAL A 194 16.11 5.00 6.90
C VAL A 194 16.78 5.98 7.84
N ILE A 195 16.29 6.11 9.07
CA ILE A 195 16.83 7.04 10.06
C ILE A 195 18.22 6.60 10.50
N ALA A 196 18.42 5.30 10.77
CA ALA A 196 19.73 4.76 11.11
C ALA A 196 20.77 5.04 10.00
N ASP A 197 20.39 4.80 8.73
CA ASP A 197 21.26 5.07 7.57
C ASP A 197 21.56 6.57 7.39
N ALA A 198 20.58 7.43 7.68
CA ALA A 198 20.72 8.88 7.55
C ALA A 198 21.31 9.57 8.80
N TRP A 199 21.45 8.88 9.93
CA TRP A 199 21.70 9.49 11.24
C TRP A 199 22.98 10.34 11.28
N ARG A 200 24.02 9.86 10.60
CA ARG A 200 25.33 10.54 10.53
C ARG A 200 25.34 11.75 9.58
N SER A 201 24.27 11.99 8.83
CA SER A 201 24.15 13.08 7.87
C SER A 201 22.99 14.00 8.23
N PRO A 202 23.24 15.07 9.02
CA PRO A 202 22.21 15.99 9.49
C PRO A 202 21.36 16.57 8.36
N ALA A 203 21.98 16.99 7.25
CA ALA A 203 21.28 17.54 6.09
C ALA A 203 20.35 16.51 5.42
N ARG A 204 20.76 15.24 5.36
CA ARG A 204 19.93 14.15 4.81
C ARG A 204 18.77 13.84 5.75
N LEU A 205 19.01 13.79 7.05
CA LEU A 205 17.98 13.55 8.06
C LEU A 205 16.92 14.67 8.06
N GLU A 206 17.33 15.93 7.92
CA GLU A 206 16.42 17.08 7.81
C GLU A 206 15.59 17.05 6.51
N ALA A 207 16.20 16.64 5.39
CA ALA A 207 15.48 16.48 4.13
C ALA A 207 14.40 15.39 4.23
N ILE A 208 14.72 14.26 4.88
CA ILE A 208 13.77 13.17 5.15
C ILE A 208 12.65 13.63 6.08
N ASP A 209 12.98 14.33 7.17
CA ASP A 209 11.97 14.84 8.12
C ASP A 209 10.96 15.77 7.43
N ARG A 210 11.44 16.72 6.62
CA ARG A 210 10.56 17.63 5.86
C ARG A 210 9.67 16.88 4.87
N ALA A 211 10.25 15.95 4.10
CA ALA A 211 9.50 15.18 3.10
C ALA A 211 8.38 14.35 3.74
N TRP A 212 8.68 13.62 4.82
CA TRP A 212 7.67 12.78 5.48
C TRP A 212 6.62 13.59 6.22
N ARG A 213 6.96 14.73 6.83
CA ARG A 213 5.96 15.62 7.45
C ARG A 213 4.96 16.17 6.44
N GLN A 214 5.44 16.56 5.26
CA GLN A 214 4.56 17.07 4.21
C GLN A 214 3.52 16.01 3.79
N GLU A 215 3.94 14.75 3.68
CA GLU A 215 3.05 13.63 3.36
C GLU A 215 2.08 13.30 4.52
N LEU A 216 2.54 13.33 5.78
CA LEU A 216 1.68 13.10 6.95
C LEU A 216 0.60 14.20 7.09
N GLN A 217 0.97 15.46 6.87
CA GLN A 217 0.01 16.57 6.83
C GLN A 217 -1.01 16.44 5.68
N GLY A 218 -0.67 15.69 4.63
CA GLY A 218 -1.55 15.35 3.52
C GLY A 218 -2.64 14.32 3.86
N GLY A 219 -2.69 13.82 5.10
CA GLY A 219 -3.75 12.94 5.59
C GLY A 219 -3.36 11.48 5.80
N VAL A 220 -2.08 11.13 5.65
CA VAL A 220 -1.57 9.80 6.01
C VAL A 220 -1.26 9.78 7.51
N ALA A 221 -1.90 8.88 8.27
CA ALA A 221 -1.64 8.72 9.70
C ALA A 221 -0.63 7.60 9.93
N SER A 222 0.43 7.87 10.69
CA SER A 222 1.44 6.88 11.10
C SER A 222 2.11 7.33 12.40
N GLU A 223 1.65 6.78 13.53
CA GLU A 223 2.22 7.10 14.84
C GLU A 223 3.69 6.67 14.92
N ALA A 224 4.03 5.57 14.23
CA ALA A 224 5.39 5.08 14.15
C ALA A 224 6.35 6.13 13.56
N LEU A 225 5.96 6.74 12.43
CA LEU A 225 6.78 7.77 11.80
C LEU A 225 6.80 9.05 12.61
N GLU A 226 5.69 9.45 13.23
CA GLU A 226 5.68 10.62 14.11
C GLU A 226 6.66 10.48 15.29
N ARG A 227 6.72 9.28 15.91
CA ARG A 227 7.71 8.98 16.96
C ARG A 227 9.15 9.06 16.42
N LEU A 228 9.41 8.44 15.28
CA LEU A 228 10.72 8.46 14.64
C LEU A 228 11.17 9.86 14.19
N LEU A 229 10.25 10.68 13.69
CA LEU A 229 10.48 12.08 13.35
C LEU A 229 10.63 12.97 14.60
N SER A 230 10.05 12.58 15.73
CA SER A 230 10.30 13.23 17.02
C SER A 230 11.71 12.89 17.53
N LEU A 231 12.15 11.65 17.36
CA LEU A 231 13.51 11.23 17.67
C LEU A 231 14.56 11.97 16.82
N SER A 232 14.32 12.12 15.51
CA SER A 232 15.23 12.85 14.62
C SER A 232 15.37 14.32 15.03
N ARG A 233 14.32 14.95 15.59
CA ARG A 233 14.40 16.32 16.12
C ARG A 233 15.29 16.44 17.34
N LEU A 234 15.28 15.46 18.25
CA LEU A 234 16.16 15.45 19.42
C LEU A 234 17.64 15.42 19.02
N ARG A 235 17.96 14.86 17.84
CA ARG A 235 19.32 14.92 17.29
C ARG A 235 19.79 16.34 16.99
N PHE A 236 18.88 17.23 16.58
CA PHE A 236 19.18 18.64 16.28
C PHE A 236 19.07 19.54 17.51
N ALA A 237 18.25 19.17 18.49
CA ALA A 237 18.07 19.90 19.74
C ALA A 237 18.19 18.96 20.96
N PRO A 238 19.41 18.54 21.34
CA PRO A 238 19.61 17.56 22.42
C PRO A 238 19.03 18.00 23.77
N HIS A 239 19.04 19.31 24.06
CA HIS A 239 18.47 19.88 25.29
C HIS A 239 16.95 19.71 25.39
N ALA A 240 16.25 19.46 24.28
CA ALA A 240 14.81 19.23 24.29
C ALA A 240 14.43 17.93 25.03
N VAL A 241 15.38 17.01 25.24
CA VAL A 241 15.17 15.79 26.03
C VAL A 241 14.66 16.10 27.45
N GLU A 242 15.13 17.19 28.05
CA GLU A 242 14.74 17.57 29.42
C GLU A 242 13.26 17.93 29.54
N ALA A 243 12.68 18.49 28.46
CA ALA A 243 11.29 18.93 28.41
C ALA A 243 10.28 17.79 28.13
N LEU A 244 10.74 16.61 27.73
CA LEU A 244 9.86 15.48 27.37
C LEU A 244 9.12 14.89 28.57
N GLN A 245 7.90 14.42 28.35
CA GLN A 245 7.20 13.65 29.38
C GLN A 245 7.88 12.29 29.62
N PRO A 246 7.85 11.74 30.84
CA PRO A 246 8.50 10.45 31.13
C PRO A 246 8.02 9.30 30.24
N VAL A 247 6.74 9.27 29.86
CA VAL A 247 6.16 8.24 28.98
C VAL A 247 6.71 8.36 27.55
N GLU A 248 6.75 9.58 27.01
CA GLU A 248 7.31 9.86 25.69
C GLU A 248 8.81 9.53 25.63
N ALA A 249 9.55 9.89 26.68
CA ALA A 249 10.98 9.58 26.79
C ALA A 249 11.24 8.06 26.77
N ARG A 250 10.39 7.23 27.40
CA ARG A 250 10.51 5.76 27.32
C ARG A 250 10.28 5.26 25.90
N ALA A 251 9.24 5.74 25.23
CA ALA A 251 8.93 5.34 23.86
C ALA A 251 10.07 5.70 22.90
N LEU A 252 10.60 6.93 23.00
CA LEU A 252 11.73 7.38 22.18
C LEU A 252 13.04 6.67 22.53
N SER A 253 13.25 6.29 23.79
CA SER A 253 14.41 5.48 24.19
C SER A 253 14.42 4.12 23.50
N ALA A 254 13.26 3.44 23.44
CA ALA A 254 13.13 2.17 22.72
C ALA A 254 13.41 2.33 21.22
N GLU A 255 12.94 3.42 20.60
CA GLU A 255 13.24 3.73 19.20
C GLU A 255 14.73 4.03 18.99
N ALA A 256 15.37 4.80 19.88
CA ALA A 256 16.81 5.09 19.84
C ALA A 256 17.67 3.81 19.90
N TRP A 257 17.33 2.88 20.80
CA TRP A 257 17.95 1.56 20.85
C TRP A 257 17.80 0.81 19.52
N SER A 258 16.61 0.85 18.92
CA SER A 258 16.33 0.12 17.67
C SER A 258 17.09 0.63 16.44
N ILE A 259 17.56 1.89 16.47
CA ILE A 259 18.39 2.48 15.41
C ILE A 259 19.90 2.43 15.73
N GLY A 260 20.29 1.93 16.91
CA GLY A 260 21.68 1.80 17.34
C GLY A 260 22.28 3.03 18.04
N GLU A 261 21.45 3.95 18.52
CA GLU A 261 21.91 5.21 19.15
C GLU A 261 21.88 5.11 20.68
N GLU A 262 22.87 4.40 21.22
CA GLU A 262 22.93 4.01 22.65
C GLU A 262 23.03 5.21 23.60
N GLU A 263 23.82 6.23 23.25
CA GLU A 263 24.00 7.42 24.10
C GLU A 263 22.69 8.21 24.26
N LEU A 264 21.97 8.42 23.15
CA LEU A 264 20.67 9.08 23.17
C LEU A 264 19.63 8.23 23.90
N ALA A 265 19.65 6.91 23.67
CA ALA A 265 18.75 5.98 24.33
C ALA A 265 18.92 6.00 25.87
N ALA A 266 20.16 6.03 26.35
CA ALA A 266 20.49 6.12 27.77
C ALA A 266 20.08 7.46 28.39
N ALA A 267 20.27 8.57 27.68
CA ALA A 267 19.80 9.89 28.12
C ALA A 267 18.27 9.94 28.27
N LEU A 268 17.55 9.38 27.29
CA LEU A 268 16.09 9.28 27.31
C LEU A 268 15.59 8.35 28.44
N GLU A 269 16.29 7.24 28.68
CA GLU A 269 15.94 6.32 29.77
C GLU A 269 16.17 6.94 31.15
N SER A 270 17.27 7.69 31.32
CA SER A 270 17.51 8.48 32.54
C SER A 270 16.38 9.48 32.78
N ARG A 271 15.95 10.21 31.74
CA ARG A 271 14.83 11.14 31.81
C ARG A 271 13.50 10.47 32.16
N ALA A 272 13.26 9.28 31.63
CA ALA A 272 12.09 8.46 31.89
C ALA A 272 12.00 7.93 33.33
N ARG A 273 13.15 7.70 33.98
CA ARG A 273 13.26 7.24 35.37
C ARG A 273 13.22 8.40 36.37
N GLY A 274 13.80 9.55 36.03
CA GLY A 274 13.82 10.75 36.89
C GLY A 274 12.46 11.31 37.27
N GLY A 275 11.40 10.96 36.53
CA GLY A 275 10.00 11.32 36.87
C GLY A 275 9.33 10.43 37.92
N VAL A 276 9.95 9.32 38.35
CA VAL A 276 9.38 8.37 39.33
C VAL A 276 9.70 8.77 40.79
N TYR A 277 10.66 9.69 40.99
CA TYR A 277 11.14 10.11 42.32
C TYR A 277 10.78 11.56 42.67
N ARG A 278 9.78 12.15 42.01
CA ARG A 278 9.14 13.42 42.37
C ARG A 278 7.65 13.19 42.60
#